data_AF-A0A428JW72-F1
#
_entry.id   AF-A0A428JW72-F1
#
_cell.length_a   1.000
_cell.length_b   1.000
_cell.length_c   1.000
_cell.angle_alpha   90.00
_cell.angle_beta   90.00
_cell.angle_gamma   90.00
#
_symmetry.space_group_name_H-M   'P 1'
#
loop_
_entity.id
_entity.type
_entity.pdbx_description
1 polymer ?
#
loop_
_entity_poly.entity_id
_entity_poly.type
_entity_poly.pdbx_seq_one_letter_code
_entity_poly.pdbx_strand_id
1 'polypeptide(L)'
;MSRARFPNYLLFCALLILVEVLPASAQTLPLPTLQIIPTEYSSRISPDAAIVFDYTTHFHVLLTNTSTAPINLFEEWNSFGYYGLSFEIKYPDGRTVHLVKKPRGWDKNFPSTVTIEPGGFYVFNVTFEPGIWENSILNEKAGEHGTRCRMQAIYSIESDKYAREERVWTGTIKSVERAYTFWGF
;
A
#
# COMPACT_ATOMS: atom_id res chain seq x y z
N MET A 1 34.73 -83.70 16.95
CA MET A 1 34.39 -83.42 15.53
C MET A 1 32.87 -83.33 15.45
N SER A 2 32.16 -82.35 14.91
CA SER A 2 32.45 -81.13 14.18
C SER A 2 31.16 -80.27 14.15
N ARG A 3 31.30 -78.99 14.54
CA ARG A 3 30.57 -77.74 14.18
C ARG A 3 29.31 -77.74 13.29
N ALA A 4 28.45 -76.74 13.59
CA ALA A 4 27.74 -75.76 12.72
C ALA A 4 26.20 -75.78 12.87
N ARG A 5 25.40 -74.71 12.78
CA ARG A 5 25.52 -73.23 12.70
C ARG A 5 24.06 -72.70 12.87
N PHE A 6 23.84 -71.63 13.66
CA PHE A 6 22.69 -70.70 13.49
C PHE A 6 22.99 -69.72 12.32
N PRO A 7 22.13 -68.76 11.90
CA PRO A 7 20.65 -68.57 11.91
C PRO A 7 20.13 -68.11 10.51
N ASN A 8 18.85 -67.71 10.35
CA ASN A 8 18.38 -66.67 9.40
C ASN A 8 16.87 -66.39 9.64
N TYR A 9 16.52 -65.30 10.33
CA TYR A 9 16.16 -63.97 9.78
C TYR A 9 15.01 -64.00 8.77
N LEU A 10 13.83 -63.52 9.20
CA LEU A 10 12.93 -62.67 8.40
C LEU A 10 11.87 -62.08 9.33
N LEU A 11 12.29 -61.07 10.11
CA LEU A 11 11.40 -60.15 10.78
C LEU A 11 10.85 -59.21 9.69
N PHE A 12 9.56 -59.32 9.37
CA PHE A 12 8.87 -58.38 8.50
C PHE A 12 8.71 -57.04 9.24
N CYS A 13 9.63 -56.10 9.04
CA CYS A 13 9.43 -54.71 9.43
C CYS A 13 8.47 -54.05 8.43
N ALA A 14 7.21 -53.90 8.81
CA ALA A 14 6.27 -53.03 8.12
C ALA A 14 6.73 -51.58 8.28
N LEU A 15 7.36 -51.03 7.25
CA LEU A 15 7.73 -49.62 7.16
C LEU A 15 6.46 -48.83 6.81
N LEU A 16 5.78 -48.31 7.83
CA LEU A 16 4.74 -47.29 7.68
C LEU A 16 5.42 -46.00 7.20
N ILE A 17 5.33 -45.71 5.90
CA ILE A 17 5.70 -44.39 5.36
C ILE A 17 4.56 -43.43 5.75
N LEU A 18 4.77 -42.70 6.84
CA LEU A 18 3.97 -41.54 7.18
C LEU A 18 4.32 -40.45 6.16
N VAL A 19 3.47 -40.26 5.14
CA VAL A 19 3.56 -39.06 4.30
C VAL A 19 3.00 -37.93 5.15
N GLU A 20 3.89 -37.15 5.79
CA GLU A 20 3.52 -35.88 6.37
C GLU A 20 3.05 -34.97 5.24
N VAL A 21 1.72 -34.84 5.11
CA VAL A 21 1.12 -33.76 4.34
C VAL A 21 1.40 -32.49 5.15
N LEU A 22 2.54 -31.86 4.88
CA LEU A 22 2.80 -30.53 5.39
C LEU A 22 1.61 -29.66 5.01
N PRO A 23 1.00 -28.93 5.97
CA PRO A 23 -0.01 -27.95 5.61
C PRO A 23 0.64 -27.03 4.58
N ALA A 24 0.00 -26.86 3.43
CA ALA A 24 0.40 -25.86 2.46
C ALA A 24 0.59 -24.58 3.26
N SER A 25 1.85 -24.14 3.40
CA SER A 25 2.17 -22.83 3.92
C SER A 25 1.22 -21.90 3.19
N ALA A 26 0.34 -21.23 3.92
CA ALA A 26 -0.43 -20.14 3.38
C ALA A 26 0.60 -19.11 2.94
N GLN A 27 1.07 -19.24 1.70
CA GLN A 27 1.91 -18.26 1.06
C GLN A 27 1.03 -17.03 0.99
N THR A 28 1.23 -16.12 1.93
CA THR A 28 0.62 -14.80 1.90
C THR A 28 0.97 -14.23 0.54
N LEU A 29 -0.02 -14.12 -0.35
CA LEU A 29 0.20 -13.54 -1.67
C LEU A 29 0.86 -12.18 -1.47
N PRO A 30 1.85 -11.80 -2.29
CA PRO A 30 2.51 -10.52 -2.14
C PRO A 30 1.46 -9.42 -2.15
N LEU A 31 1.36 -8.66 -1.06
CA LEU A 31 0.49 -7.50 -1.02
C LEU A 31 1.00 -6.48 -2.04
N PRO A 32 0.11 -5.74 -2.73
CA PRO A 32 0.53 -4.61 -3.54
C PRO A 32 1.37 -3.63 -2.69
N THR A 33 2.33 -2.98 -3.32
CA THR A 33 3.17 -2.00 -2.63
C THR A 33 2.69 -0.59 -2.93
N LEU A 34 2.95 0.33 -1.99
CA LEU A 34 2.59 1.74 -2.11
C LEU A 34 3.84 2.61 -1.93
N GLN A 35 4.04 3.58 -2.81
CA GLN A 35 5.19 4.47 -2.77
C GLN A 35 4.79 5.91 -3.08
N ILE A 36 5.26 6.85 -2.26
CA ILE A 36 5.18 8.27 -2.57
C ILE A 36 6.35 8.64 -3.47
N ILE A 37 6.05 9.31 -4.58
CA ILE A 37 7.04 9.84 -5.52
C ILE A 37 7.20 11.33 -5.21
N PRO A 38 8.28 11.75 -4.54
CA PRO A 38 8.55 13.15 -4.26
C PRO A 38 8.84 13.90 -5.55
N THR A 39 8.62 15.21 -5.53
CA THR A 39 8.86 16.09 -6.69
C THR A 39 10.35 16.41 -6.85
N GLU A 40 11.12 16.37 -5.76
CA GLU A 40 12.54 16.70 -5.77
C GLU A 40 13.34 15.88 -4.73
N TYR A 41 14.60 15.58 -5.04
CA TYR A 41 15.53 14.86 -4.17
C TYR A 41 16.78 15.70 -3.83
N SER A 42 16.71 17.02 -4.01
CA SER A 42 17.84 17.93 -3.99
C SER A 42 18.23 18.34 -2.57
N SER A 43 19.50 18.12 -2.23
CA SER A 43 20.13 18.61 -0.99
C SER A 43 20.12 20.13 -0.83
N ARG A 44 19.85 20.88 -1.92
CA ARG A 44 19.75 22.35 -1.88
C ARG A 44 18.53 22.82 -1.10
N ILE A 45 17.44 22.07 -1.17
CA ILE A 45 16.16 22.40 -0.52
C ILE A 45 16.05 21.65 0.81
N SER A 46 16.44 20.37 0.82
CA SER A 46 16.44 19.56 2.03
C SER A 46 17.41 18.37 1.91
N PRO A 47 18.06 17.94 3.01
CA PRO A 47 18.76 16.64 3.01
C PRO A 47 17.81 15.45 2.77
N ASP A 48 16.49 15.66 2.91
CA ASP A 48 15.44 14.68 2.66
C ASP A 48 14.77 14.87 1.28
N ALA A 49 13.95 13.90 0.88
CA ALA A 49 13.06 14.08 -0.28
C ALA A 49 12.12 15.28 -0.06
N ALA A 50 11.90 16.11 -1.07
CA ALA A 50 11.02 17.25 -1.00
C ALA A 50 9.73 16.98 -1.78
N ILE A 51 8.61 17.37 -1.18
CA ILE A 51 7.36 17.58 -1.91
C ILE A 51 7.23 19.09 -1.99
N VAL A 52 7.47 19.61 -3.19
CA VAL A 52 7.31 21.01 -3.52
C VAL A 52 5.90 21.16 -4.03
N PHE A 53 5.14 22.07 -3.43
CA PHE A 53 3.80 22.36 -3.88
C PHE A 53 3.48 23.85 -3.89
N ASP A 54 2.69 24.25 -4.88
CA ASP A 54 1.83 25.41 -4.84
C ASP A 54 0.38 24.94 -5.10
N TYR A 55 -0.55 25.87 -5.33
CA TYR A 55 -1.95 25.53 -5.63
C TYR A 55 -2.17 24.79 -6.97
N THR A 56 -1.13 24.57 -7.77
CA THR A 56 -1.19 24.03 -9.14
C THR A 56 -0.33 22.78 -9.35
N THR A 57 0.66 22.57 -8.50
CA THR A 57 1.53 21.38 -8.54
C THR A 57 0.86 20.15 -7.96
N HIS A 58 1.30 18.99 -8.43
CA HIS A 58 0.93 17.69 -7.87
C HIS A 58 2.18 16.84 -7.64
N PHE A 59 2.06 15.87 -6.75
CA PHE A 59 2.98 14.75 -6.65
C PHE A 59 2.20 13.46 -6.92
N HIS A 60 2.93 12.34 -6.99
CA HIS A 60 2.33 11.05 -7.31
C HIS A 60 2.46 10.06 -6.17
N VAL A 61 1.46 9.20 -6.04
CA VAL A 61 1.56 7.96 -5.27
C VAL A 61 1.41 6.80 -6.24
N LEU A 62 2.29 5.82 -6.14
CA LEU A 62 2.34 4.66 -7.00
C LEU A 62 1.87 3.44 -6.21
N LEU A 63 0.81 2.77 -6.66
CA LEU A 63 0.44 1.44 -6.20
C LEU A 63 0.88 0.42 -7.23
N THR A 64 1.76 -0.51 -6.83
CA THR A 64 2.32 -1.52 -7.74
C THR A 64 1.76 -2.89 -7.40
N ASN A 65 1.25 -3.60 -8.40
CA ASN A 65 0.86 -5.00 -8.25
C ASN A 65 2.12 -5.87 -8.22
N THR A 66 2.57 -6.24 -7.03
CA THR A 66 3.71 -7.13 -6.82
C THR A 66 3.31 -8.61 -6.71
N SER A 67 2.03 -8.92 -6.91
CA SER A 67 1.54 -10.30 -6.90
C SER A 67 1.74 -10.96 -8.27
N THR A 68 1.49 -12.26 -8.35
CA THR A 68 1.57 -13.05 -9.59
C THR A 68 0.26 -13.08 -10.37
N ALA A 69 -0.80 -12.42 -9.89
CA ALA A 69 -2.11 -12.37 -10.53
C ALA A 69 -2.56 -10.93 -10.74
N PRO A 70 -3.44 -10.65 -11.73
CA PRO A 70 -4.03 -9.33 -11.88
C PRO A 70 -4.85 -8.94 -10.64
N ILE A 71 -4.86 -7.65 -10.30
CA ILE A 71 -5.71 -7.09 -9.25
C ILE A 71 -6.64 -6.03 -9.83
N ASN A 72 -7.87 -5.95 -9.34
CA ASN A 72 -8.78 -4.85 -9.67
C ASN A 72 -8.72 -3.79 -8.57
N LEU A 73 -8.68 -2.52 -8.93
CA LEU A 73 -8.90 -1.40 -8.01
C LEU A 73 -10.14 -0.62 -8.44
N PHE A 74 -10.87 -0.04 -7.48
CA PHE A 74 -11.85 0.98 -7.82
C PHE A 74 -11.17 2.23 -8.36
N GLU A 75 -11.72 2.81 -9.42
CA GLU A 75 -11.22 4.07 -9.98
C GLU A 75 -11.55 5.27 -9.06
N GLU A 76 -10.69 6.29 -9.04
CA GLU A 76 -10.84 7.45 -8.14
C GLU A 76 -12.03 8.36 -8.45
N TRP A 77 -12.61 8.26 -9.65
CA TRP A 77 -13.73 9.11 -10.06
C TRP A 77 -15.06 8.73 -9.40
N ASN A 78 -15.16 7.52 -8.84
CA ASN A 78 -16.37 7.01 -8.17
C ASN A 78 -16.19 6.97 -6.64
N SER A 79 -17.29 6.86 -5.90
CA SER A 79 -17.28 6.92 -4.44
C SER A 79 -16.53 5.76 -3.78
N PHE A 80 -16.38 4.64 -4.49
CA PHE A 80 -15.78 3.43 -3.95
C PHE A 80 -14.25 3.52 -3.95
N GLY A 81 -13.65 4.14 -4.98
CA GLY A 81 -12.21 4.35 -5.07
C GLY A 81 -11.74 5.67 -4.46
N TYR A 82 -12.57 6.71 -4.48
CA TYR A 82 -12.18 8.06 -4.06
C TYR A 82 -11.57 8.14 -2.67
N TYR A 83 -12.17 7.46 -1.69
CA TYR A 83 -11.71 7.48 -0.30
C TYR A 83 -10.57 6.49 -0.02
N GLY A 84 -10.14 5.71 -1.02
CA GLY A 84 -9.16 4.64 -0.84
C GLY A 84 -7.78 5.15 -0.42
N LEU A 85 -7.36 6.33 -0.89
CA LEU A 85 -6.05 6.92 -0.56
C LEU A 85 -6.17 7.97 0.56
N SER A 86 -5.33 7.82 1.58
CA SER A 86 -5.16 8.76 2.70
C SER A 86 -3.68 8.86 3.11
N PHE A 87 -3.37 9.78 4.02
CA PHE A 87 -2.01 9.99 4.52
C PHE A 87 -1.99 10.17 6.03
N GLU A 88 -0.89 9.77 6.65
CA GLU A 88 -0.54 10.09 8.03
C GLU A 88 0.72 10.95 8.03
N ILE A 89 0.65 12.13 8.63
CA ILE A 89 1.75 13.09 8.74
C ILE A 89 2.10 13.27 10.21
N LYS A 90 3.38 13.15 10.54
CA LYS A 90 3.96 13.34 11.87
C LYS A 90 4.90 14.54 11.86
N TYR A 91 4.56 15.56 12.64
CA TYR A 91 5.34 16.78 12.76
C TYR A 91 6.40 16.68 13.86
N PRO A 92 7.44 17.54 13.83
CA PRO A 92 8.50 17.55 14.83
C PRO A 92 8.02 17.89 16.25
N ASP A 93 6.92 18.62 16.37
CA ASP A 93 6.26 18.97 17.63
C ASP A 93 5.49 17.79 18.27
N GLY A 94 5.49 16.61 17.62
CA GLY A 94 4.78 15.41 18.06
C GLY A 94 3.32 15.33 17.57
N ARG A 95 2.81 16.36 16.90
CA ARG A 95 1.46 16.35 16.31
C ARG A 95 1.39 15.32 15.18
N THR A 96 0.34 14.52 15.18
CA THR A 96 0.02 13.59 14.09
C THR A 96 -1.29 14.02 13.45
N VAL A 97 -1.31 14.10 12.12
CA VAL A 97 -2.47 14.51 11.33
C VAL A 97 -2.79 13.43 10.31
N HIS A 98 -4.07 13.09 10.21
CA HIS A 98 -4.59 12.21 9.17
C HIS A 98 -5.23 13.07 8.07
N LEU A 99 -4.74 12.93 6.84
CA LEU A 99 -5.29 13.60 5.66
C LEU A 99 -6.14 12.59 4.91
N VAL A 100 -7.43 12.88 4.87
CA VAL A 100 -8.44 12.11 4.14
C VAL A 100 -9.15 13.03 3.16
N LYS A 101 -9.69 12.48 2.07
CA LYS A 101 -10.48 13.29 1.14
C LYS A 101 -11.83 13.64 1.76
N LYS A 102 -12.25 14.89 1.60
CA LYS A 102 -13.54 15.42 2.05
C LYS A 102 -14.69 14.66 1.39
N PRO A 103 -15.81 14.45 2.12
CA PRO A 103 -17.04 14.00 1.52
C PRO A 103 -17.50 14.95 0.41
N ARG A 104 -18.06 14.38 -0.66
CA ARG A 104 -18.67 15.15 -1.76
C ARG A 104 -19.95 14.50 -2.25
N GLY A 105 -20.75 15.27 -2.99
CA GLY A 105 -21.89 14.73 -3.74
C GLY A 105 -21.42 13.80 -4.87
N TRP A 106 -22.18 12.74 -5.12
CA TRP A 106 -21.87 11.71 -6.10
C TRP A 106 -22.94 11.63 -7.18
N ASP A 107 -22.74 12.36 -8.27
CA ASP A 107 -23.63 12.31 -9.44
C ASP A 107 -23.18 11.22 -10.40
N LYS A 108 -24.13 10.43 -10.92
CA LYS A 108 -23.87 9.31 -11.86
C LYS A 108 -22.82 8.32 -11.35
N ASN A 109 -22.86 8.04 -10.06
CA ASN A 109 -21.90 7.18 -9.38
C ASN A 109 -22.29 5.70 -9.50
N PHE A 110 -21.36 4.90 -10.01
CA PHE A 110 -21.46 3.46 -10.09
C PHE A 110 -20.06 2.86 -9.88
N PRO A 111 -19.96 1.62 -9.37
CA PRO A 111 -18.67 0.98 -9.22
C PRO A 111 -18.04 0.76 -10.60
N SER A 112 -16.80 1.20 -10.75
CA SER A 112 -15.98 0.90 -11.90
C SER A 112 -14.57 0.59 -11.43
N THR A 113 -13.89 -0.28 -12.18
CA THR A 113 -12.58 -0.79 -11.80
C THR A 113 -11.57 -0.68 -12.91
N VAL A 114 -10.31 -0.63 -12.49
CA VAL A 114 -9.14 -0.78 -13.35
C VAL A 114 -8.41 -2.05 -12.97
N THR A 115 -8.06 -2.87 -13.96
CA THR A 115 -7.24 -4.07 -13.75
C THR A 115 -5.77 -3.71 -13.89
N ILE A 116 -4.97 -4.10 -12.91
CA ILE A 116 -3.52 -3.93 -12.87
C ILE A 116 -2.88 -5.30 -13.00
N GLU A 117 -2.20 -5.52 -14.12
CA GLU A 117 -1.46 -6.75 -14.38
C GLU A 117 -0.29 -6.95 -13.40
N PRO A 118 0.22 -8.18 -13.21
CA PRO A 118 1.44 -8.43 -12.45
C PRO A 118 2.60 -7.53 -12.90
N GLY A 119 3.23 -6.84 -11.95
CA GLY A 119 4.28 -5.84 -12.20
C GLY A 119 3.77 -4.49 -12.72
N GLY A 120 2.48 -4.36 -13.03
CA GLY A 120 1.84 -3.10 -13.39
C GLY A 120 1.63 -2.17 -12.20
N PHE A 121 1.23 -0.93 -12.48
CA PHE A 121 1.00 0.09 -11.47
C PHE A 121 -0.21 0.97 -11.78
N TYR A 122 -0.77 1.55 -10.73
CA TYR A 122 -1.75 2.63 -10.78
C TYR A 122 -1.15 3.89 -10.14
N VAL A 123 -1.36 5.03 -10.80
CA VAL A 123 -0.80 6.32 -10.39
C VAL A 123 -1.93 7.18 -9.83
N PHE A 124 -1.80 7.55 -8.56
CA PHE A 124 -2.65 8.56 -7.93
C PHE A 124 -2.01 9.94 -8.13
N ASN A 125 -2.80 10.91 -8.58
CA ASN A 125 -2.38 12.32 -8.68
C ASN A 125 -2.84 13.09 -7.44
N VAL A 126 -1.91 13.72 -6.73
CA VAL A 126 -2.17 14.33 -5.41
C VAL A 126 -1.74 15.78 -5.37
N THR A 127 -2.66 16.68 -5.05
CA THR A 127 -2.44 18.13 -4.96
C THR A 127 -2.54 18.68 -3.53
N PHE A 128 -2.97 17.88 -2.56
CA PHE A 128 -3.35 18.32 -1.20
C PHE A 128 -4.23 19.58 -1.14
N GLU A 129 -5.00 19.87 -2.19
CA GLU A 129 -5.88 21.04 -2.24
C GLU A 129 -6.84 21.07 -1.03
N PRO A 130 -6.96 22.21 -0.30
CA PRO A 130 -7.86 22.30 0.85
C PRO A 130 -9.33 22.04 0.54
N GLY A 131 -9.76 22.22 -0.71
CA GLY A 131 -11.11 21.89 -1.17
C GLY A 131 -11.38 20.37 -1.25
N ILE A 132 -10.32 19.57 -1.44
CA ILE A 132 -10.40 18.12 -1.62
C ILE A 132 -10.00 17.39 -0.34
N TRP A 133 -9.02 17.89 0.41
CA TRP A 133 -8.43 17.19 1.55
C TRP A 133 -8.82 17.83 2.89
N GLU A 134 -9.27 17.02 3.82
CA GLU A 134 -9.39 17.40 5.24
C GLU A 134 -7.99 17.51 5.85
N ASN A 135 -7.82 18.50 6.74
CA ASN A 135 -6.53 18.79 7.38
C ASN A 135 -5.39 19.00 6.38
N SER A 136 -5.69 19.56 5.20
CA SER A 136 -4.69 19.88 4.18
C SER A 136 -3.53 20.65 4.79
N ILE A 137 -2.32 20.14 4.52
CA ILE A 137 -1.06 20.78 4.92
C ILE A 137 -0.85 22.14 4.26
N LEU A 138 -1.55 22.44 3.16
CA LEU A 138 -1.52 23.75 2.51
C LEU A 138 -2.20 24.86 3.35
N ASN A 139 -2.99 24.49 4.36
CA ASN A 139 -3.51 25.45 5.33
C ASN A 139 -2.49 25.82 6.40
N GLU A 140 -1.39 25.06 6.52
CA GLU A 140 -0.31 25.37 7.43
C GLU A 140 0.58 26.44 6.78
N LYS A 141 0.91 27.49 7.54
CA LYS A 141 1.86 28.50 7.07
C LYS A 141 3.24 27.84 7.01
N ALA A 142 3.72 27.52 5.80
CA ALA A 142 5.11 27.15 5.62
C ALA A 142 6.00 28.31 6.09
N GLY A 143 6.90 28.05 7.03
CA GLY A 143 7.94 29.02 7.39
C GLY A 143 8.94 29.20 6.24
N GLU A 144 9.89 30.11 6.41
CA GLU A 144 10.95 30.40 5.41
C GLU A 144 11.78 29.17 4.97
N HIS A 145 11.71 28.07 5.73
CA HIS A 145 12.47 26.83 5.50
C HIS A 145 11.59 25.64 5.08
N GLY A 146 10.32 25.88 4.76
CA GLY A 146 9.34 24.82 4.55
C GLY A 146 8.98 24.10 5.86
N THR A 147 8.02 23.18 5.76
CA THR A 147 7.57 22.37 6.90
C THR A 147 8.20 20.98 6.80
N ARG A 148 9.04 20.59 7.76
CA ARG A 148 9.57 19.22 7.82
C ARG A 148 8.59 18.32 8.55
N CYS A 149 8.33 17.13 8.02
CA CYS A 149 7.53 16.12 8.69
C CYS A 149 7.92 14.72 8.21
N ARG A 150 7.46 13.69 8.92
CA ARG A 150 7.45 12.32 8.41
C ARG A 150 6.07 11.99 7.87
N MET A 151 6.01 11.32 6.73
CA MET A 151 4.74 10.97 6.10
C MET A 151 4.77 9.54 5.55
N GLN A 152 3.61 8.90 5.59
CA GLN A 152 3.29 7.69 4.84
C GLN A 152 1.96 7.85 4.12
N ALA A 153 1.85 7.22 2.94
CA ALA A 153 0.59 7.03 2.25
C ALA A 153 -0.07 5.75 2.77
N ILE A 154 -1.39 5.73 2.79
CA ILE A 154 -2.21 4.59 3.22
C ILE A 154 -3.27 4.39 2.14
N TYR A 155 -3.31 3.19 1.55
CA TYR A 155 -4.39 2.78 0.67
C TYR A 155 -5.22 1.69 1.36
N SER A 156 -6.53 1.89 1.45
CA SER A 156 -7.43 0.98 2.16
C SER A 156 -8.78 0.86 1.48
N ILE A 157 -9.21 -0.38 1.21
CA ILE A 157 -10.54 -0.70 0.68
C ILE A 157 -11.16 -1.79 1.56
N GLU A 158 -12.37 -1.52 2.05
CA GLU A 158 -13.12 -2.50 2.84
C GLU A 158 -13.71 -3.61 1.96
N SER A 159 -13.84 -4.82 2.52
CA SER A 159 -14.50 -5.94 1.85
C SER A 159 -16.02 -5.82 1.97
N ASP A 160 -16.61 -4.89 1.22
CA ASP A 160 -18.05 -4.71 1.14
C ASP A 160 -18.68 -5.53 0.00
N LYS A 161 -19.99 -5.36 -0.21
CA LYS A 161 -20.72 -6.06 -1.28
C LYS A 161 -20.14 -5.75 -2.67
N TYR A 162 -19.89 -4.47 -2.96
CA TYR A 162 -19.45 -4.02 -4.28
C TYR A 162 -18.01 -4.47 -4.55
N ALA A 163 -17.12 -4.39 -3.56
CA ALA A 163 -15.75 -4.86 -3.70
C ALA A 163 -15.70 -6.36 -4.04
N ARG A 164 -16.60 -7.17 -3.45
CA ARG A 164 -16.73 -8.60 -3.78
C ARG A 164 -17.28 -8.84 -5.18
N GLU A 165 -18.33 -8.13 -5.56
CA GLU A 165 -18.97 -8.25 -6.88
C GLU A 165 -18.01 -7.88 -8.01
N GLU A 166 -17.25 -6.79 -7.82
CA GLU A 166 -16.26 -6.29 -8.78
C GLU A 166 -14.87 -6.95 -8.67
N ARG A 167 -14.71 -7.87 -7.71
CA ARG A 167 -13.46 -8.57 -7.39
C ARG A 167 -12.28 -7.62 -7.15
N VAL A 168 -12.56 -6.48 -6.51
CA VAL A 168 -11.58 -5.47 -6.15
C VAL A 168 -10.66 -6.02 -5.06
N TRP A 169 -9.38 -5.64 -5.12
CA TRP A 169 -8.46 -5.89 -4.03
C TRP A 169 -8.93 -5.14 -2.77
N THR A 170 -9.05 -5.87 -1.66
CA THR A 170 -9.47 -5.34 -0.37
C THR A 170 -8.38 -5.55 0.66
N GLY A 171 -8.28 -4.63 1.61
CA GLY A 171 -7.26 -4.63 2.65
C GLY A 171 -6.65 -3.25 2.83
N THR A 172 -5.57 -3.19 3.60
CA THR A 172 -4.82 -1.95 3.86
C THR A 172 -3.35 -2.17 3.56
N ILE A 173 -2.77 -1.26 2.78
CA ILE A 173 -1.32 -1.19 2.53
C ILE A 173 -0.83 0.21 2.89
N LYS A 174 0.41 0.28 3.37
CA LYS A 174 1.07 1.53 3.75
C LYS A 174 2.39 1.66 3.01
N SER A 175 2.73 2.87 2.58
CA SER A 175 4.09 3.13 2.13
C SER A 175 5.06 3.11 3.30
N VAL A 176 6.36 3.03 3.01
CA VAL A 176 7.38 3.31 4.03
C VAL A 176 7.20 4.75 4.53
N GLU A 177 7.20 4.95 5.85
CA GLU A 177 7.27 6.29 6.45
C GLU A 177 8.63 6.90 6.14
N ARG A 178 8.64 8.10 5.53
CA ARG A 178 9.87 8.82 5.19
C ARG A 178 9.78 10.28 5.64
N ALA A 179 10.94 10.89 5.85
CA ALA A 179 11.03 12.33 6.03
C ALA A 179 10.78 13.05 4.71
N TYR A 180 9.96 14.11 4.77
CA TYR A 180 9.71 15.01 3.67
C TYR A 180 9.83 16.45 4.14
N THR A 181 10.31 17.31 3.25
CA THR A 181 10.14 18.76 3.39
C THR A 181 9.02 19.21 2.47
N PHE A 182 8.04 19.84 3.09
CA PHE A 182 6.85 20.41 2.49
C PHE A 182 7.16 21.88 2.17
N TRP A 183 7.27 22.24 0.90
CA TRP A 183 7.62 23.60 0.47
C TRP A 183 6.49 24.27 -0.31
N GLY A 184 5.98 25.38 0.21
CA GLY A 184 4.99 26.26 -0.44
C GLY A 184 5.64 27.53 -0.99
N PHE A 185 5.21 28.01 -2.17
CA PHE A 185 5.52 29.35 -2.68
C PHE A 185 4.41 30.35 -2.34
#